data_AF-A0A941VNG8-F1
#
_entry.id   AF-A0A941VNG8-F1
#
_cell.length_a   1.000
_cell.length_b   1.000
_cell.length_c   1.000
_cell.angle_alpha   90.00
_cell.angle_beta   90.00
_cell.angle_gamma   90.00
#
_symmetry.space_group_name_H-M   'P 1'
#
loop_
_entity.id
_entity.type
_entity.pdbx_description
1 polymer ?
#
loop_
_entity_poly.entity_id
_entity_poly.type
_entity_poly.pdbx_seq_one_letter_code
_entity_poly.pdbx_strand_id
1 'polypeptide(L)'
;MKVHELVARCAEANESAAPMASIRTVLEGLRGEVAAIERALNYISGTGGNAHQVFYRSPNLTLLKVRFPNGRRTPPHDHGTWATILLLSGQEKNTLYSVDNGVLR
;
A
#
# COMPACT_ATOMS: atom_id res chain seq x y z
N MET A 1 15.52 3.32 -8.14
CA MET A 1 15.44 2.44 -6.96
C MET A 1 15.27 0.99 -7.37
N LYS A 2 16.02 0.07 -6.76
CA LYS A 2 15.80 -1.38 -6.87
C LYS A 2 14.76 -1.83 -5.84
N VAL A 3 14.06 -2.94 -6.11
CA VAL A 3 12.99 -3.44 -5.23
C VAL A 3 13.49 -3.73 -3.82
N HIS A 4 14.68 -4.33 -3.68
CA HIS A 4 15.25 -4.62 -2.35
C HIS A 4 15.58 -3.36 -1.55
N GLU A 5 15.88 -2.23 -2.21
CA GLU A 5 16.11 -0.94 -1.53
C GLU A 5 14.80 -0.38 -0.98
N LEU A 6 13.71 -0.48 -1.76
CA LEU A 6 12.37 -0.12 -1.29
C LEU A 6 11.95 -0.97 -0.09
N VAL A 7 12.16 -2.28 -0.17
CA VAL A 7 11.88 -3.21 0.94
C VAL A 7 12.69 -2.84 2.18
N ALA A 8 14.00 -2.59 2.04
CA ALA A 8 14.86 -2.27 3.17
C ALA A 8 14.43 -0.96 3.85
N ARG A 9 14.13 0.10 3.09
CA ARG A 9 13.67 1.38 3.63
C ARG A 9 12.36 1.24 4.40
N CYS A 10 11.40 0.49 3.86
CA CYS A 10 10.14 0.24 4.55
C CYS A 10 10.34 -0.64 5.79
N ALA A 11 11.17 -1.69 5.72
CA ALA A 11 11.46 -2.56 6.85
C ALA A 11 12.13 -1.76 8.00
N GLU A 12 13.11 -0.92 7.70
CA GLU A 12 13.77 -0.05 8.69
C GLU A 12 12.77 0.92 9.34
N ALA A 13 11.93 1.59 8.55
CA ALA A 13 10.91 2.49 9.07
C ALA A 13 9.86 1.76 9.94
N ASN A 14 9.58 0.50 9.65
CA ASN A 14 8.64 -0.33 10.40
C ASN A 14 9.12 -0.68 11.81
N GLU A 15 10.44 -0.72 12.04
CA GLU A 15 11.03 -0.98 13.37
C GLU A 15 11.07 0.27 14.27
N SER A 16 10.58 1.41 13.79
CA SER A 16 10.53 2.64 14.57
C SER A 16 9.48 2.58 15.70
N ALA A 17 9.59 3.49 16.67
CA ALA A 17 8.58 3.65 17.72
C ALA A 17 7.21 4.14 17.19
N ALA A 18 7.15 4.65 15.95
CA ALA A 18 5.93 5.12 15.30
C ALA A 18 5.84 4.61 13.85
N PRO A 19 5.62 3.29 13.62
CA PRO A 19 5.77 2.65 12.32
C PRO A 19 4.94 3.31 11.20
N MET A 20 3.67 3.60 11.45
CA MET A 20 2.78 4.23 10.47
C MET A 20 3.33 5.61 10.02
N ALA A 21 3.79 6.43 10.98
CA ALA A 21 4.31 7.76 10.68
C ALA A 21 5.62 7.67 9.89
N SER A 22 6.53 6.79 10.30
CA SER A 22 7.82 6.59 9.62
C SER A 22 7.65 6.02 8.20
N ILE A 23 6.76 5.04 8.01
CA ILE A 23 6.42 4.52 6.67
C ILE A 23 5.82 5.62 5.80
N ARG A 24 4.93 6.44 6.36
CA ARG A 24 4.38 7.59 5.63
C ARG A 24 5.48 8.54 5.15
N THR A 25 6.45 8.87 5.99
CA THR A 25 7.60 9.71 5.60
C THR A 25 8.40 9.07 4.45
N VAL A 26 8.63 7.75 4.50
CA VAL A 26 9.27 7.02 3.40
C VAL A 26 8.45 7.19 2.11
N LEU A 27 7.15 6.92 2.14
CA LEU A 27 6.30 7.01 0.94
C LEU A 27 6.17 8.45 0.40
N GLU A 28 6.15 9.45 1.27
CA GLU A 28 6.16 10.87 0.87
C GLU A 28 7.44 11.23 0.11
N GLY A 29 8.60 10.74 0.56
CA GLY A 29 9.88 10.90 -0.14
C GLY A 29 9.93 10.22 -1.53
N LEU A 30 9.08 9.22 -1.77
CA LEU A 30 9.02 8.47 -3.03
C LEU A 30 8.12 9.11 -4.10
N ARG A 31 7.39 10.19 -3.79
CA ARG A 31 6.43 10.82 -4.72
C ARG A 31 7.06 11.23 -6.07
N GLY A 32 8.34 11.64 -6.06
CA GLY A 32 9.09 11.97 -7.28
C GLY A 32 9.58 10.77 -8.08
N GLU A 33 9.46 9.54 -7.56
CA GLU A 33 10.03 8.32 -8.13
C GLU A 33 8.96 7.30 -8.57
N VAL A 34 7.66 7.66 -8.53
CA VAL A 34 6.54 6.71 -8.74
C VAL A 34 6.64 5.92 -10.04
N ALA A 35 7.05 6.55 -11.16
CA ALA A 35 7.21 5.87 -12.44
C ALA A 35 8.39 4.87 -12.44
N ALA A 36 9.47 5.16 -11.71
CA ALA A 36 10.59 4.24 -11.57
C ALA A 36 10.21 3.04 -10.70
N ILE A 37 9.44 3.27 -9.64
CA ILE A 37 8.90 2.22 -8.76
C ILE A 37 7.92 1.33 -9.52
N GLU A 38 7.01 1.91 -10.31
CA GLU A 38 6.08 1.16 -11.14
C GLU A 38 6.79 0.21 -12.11
N ARG A 39 7.86 0.70 -12.77
CA ARG A 39 8.71 -0.14 -13.64
C ARG A 39 9.41 -1.25 -12.87
N ALA A 40 10.00 -0.93 -11.71
CA ALA A 40 10.70 -1.91 -10.88
C ALA A 40 9.76 -3.03 -10.38
N LEU A 41 8.49 -2.70 -10.12
CA LEU A 41 7.45 -3.63 -9.65
C LEU A 41 6.60 -4.22 -10.79
N ASN A 42 7.05 -4.14 -12.05
CA ASN A 42 6.25 -4.62 -13.18
C ASN A 42 6.16 -6.16 -13.26
N TYR A 43 7.13 -6.87 -12.68
CA TYR A 43 7.15 -8.34 -12.61
C TYR A 43 6.02 -8.91 -11.73
N ILE A 44 5.44 -8.10 -10.84
CA ILE A 44 4.32 -8.51 -10.00
C ILE A 44 3.08 -8.68 -10.88
N SER A 45 2.59 -9.91 -10.96
CA SER A 45 1.41 -10.30 -11.74
C SER A 45 0.11 -10.10 -10.96
N GLY A 46 -1.03 -10.36 -11.59
CA GLY A 46 -2.35 -10.27 -10.95
C GLY A 46 -3.00 -8.88 -10.97
N THR A 47 -4.31 -8.89 -10.77
CA THR A 47 -5.22 -7.74 -10.71
C THR A 47 -6.29 -7.98 -9.63
N GLY A 48 -6.91 -6.90 -9.14
CA GLY A 48 -8.10 -6.99 -8.29
C GLY A 48 -7.88 -7.02 -6.77
N GLY A 49 -6.63 -6.94 -6.29
CA GLY A 49 -6.30 -6.86 -4.86
C GLY A 49 -6.19 -8.22 -4.17
N ASN A 50 -5.41 -9.16 -4.73
CA ASN A 50 -5.26 -10.52 -4.19
C ASN A 50 -3.83 -10.83 -3.71
N ALA A 51 -3.65 -11.97 -3.04
CA ALA A 51 -2.39 -12.38 -2.42
C ALA A 51 -1.20 -12.48 -3.41
N HIS A 52 -1.44 -12.68 -4.71
CA HIS A 52 -0.37 -12.75 -5.72
C HIS A 52 0.31 -11.40 -5.94
N GLN A 53 -0.24 -10.32 -5.37
CA GLN A 53 0.29 -8.95 -5.48
C GLN A 53 1.26 -8.59 -4.35
N VAL A 54 1.47 -9.50 -3.38
CA VAL A 54 2.47 -9.35 -2.32
C VAL A 54 3.86 -9.62 -2.88
N PHE A 55 4.80 -8.71 -2.63
CA PHE A 55 6.21 -8.87 -3.04
C PHE A 55 7.20 -8.88 -1.87
N TYR A 56 6.72 -8.59 -0.66
CA TYR A 56 7.47 -8.75 0.58
C TYR A 56 6.52 -9.07 1.73
N ARG A 57 6.94 -10.00 2.60
CA ARG A 57 6.19 -10.41 3.79
C ARG A 57 7.17 -10.76 4.91
N SER A 58 6.95 -10.16 6.07
CA SER A 58 7.55 -10.51 7.36
C SER A 58 6.42 -10.67 8.40
N PRO A 59 6.71 -11.08 9.64
CA PRO A 59 5.70 -11.16 10.71
C PRO A 59 5.02 -9.81 11.03
N ASN A 60 5.69 -8.69 10.76
CA ASN A 60 5.26 -7.35 11.16
C ASN A 60 5.07 -6.36 9.99
N LEU A 61 5.38 -6.75 8.74
CA LEU A 61 5.23 -5.91 7.57
C LEU A 61 4.84 -6.73 6.34
N THR A 62 3.88 -6.25 5.56
CA THR A 62 3.56 -6.77 4.23
C THR A 62 3.59 -5.62 3.24
N LEU A 63 4.29 -5.82 2.11
CA LEU A 63 4.27 -4.89 0.99
C LEU A 63 3.66 -5.57 -0.23
N LEU A 64 2.69 -4.89 -0.84
CA LEU A 64 1.97 -5.37 -2.02
C LEU A 64 1.82 -4.24 -3.04
N LYS A 65 1.81 -4.61 -4.32
CA LYS A 65 1.53 -3.72 -5.45
C LYS A 65 0.22 -4.11 -6.08
N VAL A 66 -0.83 -3.37 -5.74
CA VAL A 66 -2.17 -3.64 -6.26
C VAL A 66 -2.42 -2.92 -7.58
N ARG A 67 -2.96 -3.64 -8.55
CA ARG A 67 -3.54 -3.10 -9.80
C ARG A 67 -5.04 -3.37 -9.81
N PHE A 68 -5.82 -2.29 -9.83
CA PHE A 68 -7.26 -2.37 -9.97
C PHE A 68 -7.67 -2.16 -11.44
N PRO A 69 -8.50 -3.04 -12.02
CA PRO A 69 -9.10 -2.77 -13.32
C PRO A 69 -10.06 -1.58 -13.23
N ASN A 70 -10.28 -0.91 -14.35
CA ASN A 70 -11.21 0.22 -14.40
C ASN A 70 -12.61 -0.20 -13.90
N GLY A 71 -13.23 0.65 -13.07
CA GLY A 71 -14.55 0.41 -12.47
C GLY A 71 -14.56 -0.55 -11.28
N ARG A 72 -13.44 -1.13 -10.86
CA ARG A 72 -13.37 -1.98 -9.65
C ARG A 72 -13.77 -1.18 -8.41
N ARG A 73 -14.70 -1.73 -7.63
CA ARG A 73 -15.11 -1.22 -6.31
C ARG A 73 -14.80 -2.22 -5.23
N THR A 74 -14.15 -1.80 -4.15
CA THR A 74 -14.02 -2.60 -2.92
C THR A 74 -15.21 -2.32 -2.01
N PRO A 75 -15.83 -3.34 -1.38
CA PRO A 75 -16.81 -3.11 -0.33
C PRO A 75 -16.19 -2.32 0.83
N PRO A 76 -16.97 -1.59 1.64
CA PRO A 76 -16.48 -1.04 2.90
C PRO A 76 -15.87 -2.16 3.76
N HIS A 77 -14.67 -1.93 4.28
CA HIS A 77 -13.94 -2.88 5.12
C HIS A 77 -12.99 -2.11 6.05
N ASP A 78 -12.61 -2.74 7.15
CA ASP A 78 -11.47 -2.32 7.96
C ASP A 78 -10.22 -3.14 7.59
N HIS A 79 -9.06 -2.72 8.12
CA HIS A 79 -7.79 -3.41 7.90
C HIS A 79 -7.35 -4.25 9.11
N GLY A 80 -7.97 -4.07 10.28
CA GLY A 80 -7.49 -4.63 11.56
C GLY A 80 -6.08 -4.18 11.98
N THR A 81 -5.45 -3.27 11.24
CA THR A 81 -4.10 -2.72 11.46
C THR A 81 -3.97 -1.39 10.71
N TRP A 82 -2.78 -0.77 10.73
CA TRP A 82 -2.47 0.41 9.93
C TRP A 82 -2.12 0.03 8.48
N ALA A 83 -2.42 0.93 7.55
CA ALA A 83 -2.03 0.82 6.15
C ALA A 83 -1.65 2.20 5.61
N THR A 84 -0.63 2.25 4.74
CA THR A 84 -0.23 3.48 4.04
C THR A 84 -0.14 3.19 2.55
N ILE A 85 -0.76 4.04 1.72
CA ILE A 85 -0.89 3.82 0.27
C ILE A 85 -0.11 4.87 -0.50
N LEU A 86 0.72 4.44 -1.44
CA LEU A 86 1.34 5.28 -2.47
C LEU A 86 0.70 4.95 -3.83
N LEU A 87 0.01 5.92 -4.43
CA LEU A 87 -0.55 5.77 -5.77
C LEU A 87 0.56 5.89 -6.81
N LEU A 88 0.80 4.81 -7.58
CA LEU A 88 1.85 4.79 -8.60
C LEU A 88 1.37 5.37 -9.94
N SER A 89 0.14 5.07 -10.32
CA SER A 89 -0.48 5.53 -11.56
C SER A 89 -2.02 5.50 -11.43
N GLY A 90 -2.70 6.18 -12.34
CA GLY A 90 -4.17 6.26 -12.33
C GLY A 90 -4.72 7.15 -11.22
N GLN A 91 -5.93 6.82 -10.75
CA GLN A 91 -6.65 7.56 -9.71
C GLN A 91 -7.46 6.59 -8.86
N GLU A 92 -7.60 6.89 -7.58
CA GLU A 92 -8.45 6.17 -6.65
C GLU A 92 -9.40 7.16 -5.97
N LYS A 93 -10.69 6.83 -5.92
CA LYS A 93 -11.65 7.52 -5.05
C LYS A 93 -11.80 6.71 -3.78
N ASN A 94 -11.30 7.26 -2.68
CA ASN A 94 -11.42 6.64 -1.36
C ASN A 94 -12.57 7.32 -0.58
N THR A 95 -13.55 6.54 -0.15
CA THR A 95 -14.65 6.99 0.71
C THR A 95 -14.44 6.40 2.09
N LEU A 96 -14.27 7.26 3.10
CA LEU A 96 -14.15 6.84 4.49
C LEU A 96 -15.52 6.65 5.10
N TYR A 97 -15.68 5.57 5.85
CA TYR A 97 -16.88 5.26 6.60
C TYR A 97 -16.58 5.21 8.09
N SER A 98 -17.61 5.44 8.88
CA SER A 98 -17.62 5.23 10.32
C SER A 98 -18.77 4.32 10.71
N VAL A 99 -18.67 3.66 11.86
CA VAL A 99 -19.80 2.92 12.43
C VAL A 99 -20.38 3.74 13.57
N ASP A 100 -21.65 4.09 13.48
CA ASP A 100 -22.41 4.75 14.55
C ASP A 100 -23.59 3.85 14.95
N ASN A 101 -23.65 3.44 16.21
CA ASN A 101 -24.68 2.54 16.75
C ASN A 101 -24.90 1.26 15.91
N GLY A 102 -23.81 0.67 15.41
CA GLY A 102 -23.86 -0.55 14.58
C GLY A 102 -24.29 -0.31 13.13
N VAL A 103 -24.47 0.94 12.71
CA VAL A 103 -24.83 1.31 11.34
C VAL A 103 -23.65 1.99 10.65
N LEU A 104 -23.35 1.54 9.44
CA LEU A 104 -22.33 2.14 8.60
C LEU A 104 -22.80 3.52 8.10
N ARG A 105 -21.96 4.54 8.26
CA ARG A 105 -22.18 5.92 7.81
C ARG A 105 -21.02 6.43 6.98
#